data_AF-A0A6V7HQD9-F1
#
_entry.id   AF-A0A6V7HQD9-F1
#
_cell.length_a   1.000
_cell.length_b   1.000
_cell.length_c   1.000
_cell.angle_alpha   90.00
_cell.angle_beta   90.00
_cell.angle_gamma   90.00
#
_symmetry.space_group_name_H-M   'P 1'
#
loop_
_entity.id
_entity.type
_entity.pdbx_description
1 polymer ?
#
loop_
_entity_poly.entity_id
_entity_poly.type
_entity_poly.pdbx_seq_one_letter_code
_entity_poly.pdbx_strand_id
1 'polypeptide(L)' 'IRCDTRCPAGFYGADCHSKCNCLNNSSCDATTGSCICARGWEGPDCSQPCKHGWYGVRCKEKCPDNIH' A
#
# COMPACT_ATOMS: atom_id res chain seq x y z
N ILE A 1 23.15 9.95 -2.96
CA ILE A 1 22.88 8.56 -3.36
C ILE A 1 21.36 8.40 -3.39
N ARG A 2 20.74 8.17 -4.56
CA ARG A 2 19.28 8.00 -4.68
C ARG A 2 19.00 6.52 -4.80
N CYS A 3 18.39 5.93 -3.77
CA CYS A 3 17.93 4.54 -3.78
C CYS A 3 16.62 4.39 -4.55
N ASP A 4 16.48 5.04 -5.72
CA ASP A 4 15.33 4.87 -6.61
C ASP A 4 15.57 3.66 -7.54
N THR A 5 15.85 2.51 -6.92
CA THR A 5 15.80 1.20 -7.55
C THR A 5 14.39 0.66 -7.31
N ARG A 6 13.55 0.30 -8.28
CA ARG A 6 13.89 -0.42 -9.52
C ARG A 6 12.85 -0.38 -10.64
N CYS A 7 11.66 0.21 -10.49
CA CYS A 7 10.65 0.19 -11.55
C CYS A 7 9.79 1.46 -11.57
N PRO A 8 9.24 1.87 -12.74
CA PRO A 8 8.28 2.96 -12.81
C PRO A 8 7.05 2.67 -11.95
N ALA A 9 6.38 3.74 -11.47
CA ALA A 9 5.22 3.62 -10.61
C ALA A 9 4.14 2.71 -11.25
N GLY A 10 3.70 1.70 -10.51
CA GLY A 10 2.75 0.70 -10.99
C GLY A 10 3.39 -0.56 -11.59
N PHE A 11 4.71 -0.74 -11.51
CA PHE A 11 5.41 -1.94 -11.99
C PHE A 11 6.38 -2.52 -10.94
N TYR A 12 6.62 -3.84 -11.04
CA TYR A 12 7.52 -4.59 -10.16
C TYR A 12 8.20 -5.76 -10.88
N GLY A 13 9.18 -6.36 -10.22
CA GLY A 13 9.95 -7.52 -10.71
C GLY A 13 11.34 -7.13 -11.22
N ALA A 14 12.15 -8.12 -11.56
CA ALA A 14 13.53 -7.90 -12.02
C ALA A 14 13.61 -7.01 -13.27
N ASP A 15 12.61 -7.10 -14.16
CA ASP A 15 12.52 -6.37 -15.43
C ASP A 15 11.35 -5.37 -15.48
N CYS A 16 10.65 -5.11 -14.37
CA CYS A 16 9.49 -4.22 -14.33
C CYS A 16 8.34 -4.58 -15.28
N HIS A 17 8.26 -5.84 -15.69
CA HIS A 17 7.20 -6.33 -16.58
C HIS A 17 5.90 -6.64 -15.84
N SER A 18 5.97 -6.87 -14.53
CA SER A 18 4.79 -7.18 -13.75
C SER A 18 4.11 -5.89 -13.30
N LYS A 19 2.82 -5.74 -13.60
CA LYS A 19 2.04 -4.57 -13.21
C LYS A 19 1.47 -4.74 -11.81
N CYS A 20 1.59 -3.72 -10.98
CA CYS A 20 0.98 -3.70 -9.66
C CYS A 20 -0.53 -3.53 -9.78
N ASN A 21 -1.27 -4.44 -9.16
CA ASN A 21 -2.74 -4.44 -9.14
C ASN A 21 -3.29 -3.92 -7.81
N CYS A 22 -2.61 -2.94 -7.22
CA CYS A 22 -3.00 -2.36 -5.93
C CYS A 22 -4.05 -1.25 -6.15
N LEU A 23 -5.10 -1.24 -5.34
CA LEU A 23 -6.23 -0.32 -5.42
C LEU A 23 -6.08 0.86 -4.46
N ASN A 24 -6.97 1.86 -4.55
CA ASN A 24 -7.00 3.01 -3.63
C ASN A 24 -5.71 3.85 -3.60
N ASN A 25 -5.13 4.10 -4.78
CA ASN A 25 -3.92 4.92 -4.94
C ASN A 25 -2.74 4.41 -4.09
N SER A 26 -2.66 3.10 -3.90
CA SER A 26 -1.59 2.44 -3.17
C SER A 26 -0.39 2.20 -4.07
N SER A 27 0.78 2.10 -3.45
CA SER A 27 2.03 1.75 -4.13
C SER A 27 2.30 0.26 -3.98
N CYS A 28 3.31 -0.25 -4.65
CA CYS A 28 3.77 -1.62 -4.52
C CYS A 28 5.28 -1.65 -4.39
N ASP A 29 5.77 -2.70 -3.76
CA ASP A 29 7.19 -2.97 -3.69
C ASP A 29 7.73 -3.36 -5.07
N ALA A 30 8.68 -2.59 -5.59
CA ALA A 30 9.23 -2.83 -6.94
C ALA A 30 9.99 -4.17 -7.06
N THR A 31 10.38 -4.80 -5.95
CA THR A 31 11.15 -6.06 -5.96
C THR A 31 10.22 -7.27 -5.85
N THR A 32 9.25 -7.22 -4.94
CA THR A 32 8.37 -8.35 -4.62
C THR A 32 6.97 -8.24 -5.24
N GLY A 33 6.55 -7.04 -5.62
CA GLY A 33 5.17 -6.75 -6.05
C GLY A 33 4.16 -6.62 -4.93
N SER A 34 4.60 -6.70 -3.67
CA SER A 34 3.71 -6.60 -2.51
C SER A 34 3.08 -5.22 -2.43
N CYS A 35 1.76 -5.14 -2.31
CA CYS A 35 1.06 -3.86 -2.19
C CYS A 35 1.36 -3.17 -0.85
N ILE A 36 1.68 -1.88 -0.94
CA ILE A 36 1.88 -0.95 0.16
C ILE A 36 0.63 -0.07 0.23
N CYS A 37 -0.33 -0.52 1.04
CA CYS A 37 -1.62 0.12 1.16
C CYS A 37 -1.53 1.52 1.76
N ALA A 38 -2.35 2.42 1.23
CA ALA A 38 -2.57 3.74 1.81
C ALA A 38 -3.20 3.61 3.21
N ARG A 39 -3.04 4.65 4.02
CA ARG A 39 -3.62 4.68 5.37
C ARG A 39 -5.13 4.49 5.29
N GLY A 40 -5.67 3.56 6.07
CA GLY A 40 -7.11 3.25 6.01
C GLY A 40 -7.48 2.08 5.09
N TRP A 41 -6.51 1.44 4.42
CA TRP A 41 -6.73 0.28 3.56
C TRP A 41 -5.85 -0.91 3.96
N GLU A 42 -6.38 -2.11 3.73
CA GLU A 42 -5.76 -3.41 3.98
C GLU A 42 -6.12 -4.43 2.90
N GLY A 43 -5.60 -5.64 3.06
CA GLY A 43 -5.70 -6.72 2.08
C GLY A 43 -4.51 -6.79 1.12
N PRO A 44 -4.42 -7.87 0.33
CA PRO A 44 -3.29 -8.10 -0.58
C PRO A 44 -3.22 -7.08 -1.73
N ASP A 45 -4.35 -6.50 -2.11
CA ASP A 45 -4.50 -5.51 -3.19
C ASP A 45 -5.04 -4.16 -2.67
N CYS A 46 -5.11 -3.97 -1.35
CA CYS A 46 -5.60 -2.73 -0.74
C CYS A 46 -7.05 -2.38 -1.09
N SER A 47 -7.88 -3.36 -1.49
CA SER A 47 -9.32 -3.17 -1.72
C SER A 47 -10.14 -3.05 -0.45
N GLN A 48 -9.64 -3.55 0.69
CA GLN A 48 -10.43 -3.64 1.91
C GLN A 48 -10.18 -2.40 2.76
N PRO A 49 -11.23 -1.65 3.14
CA PRO A 49 -11.06 -0.57 4.10
C PRO A 49 -10.74 -1.16 5.49
N CYS A 50 -9.98 -0.42 6.29
CA CYS A 50 -9.73 -0.79 7.68
C CYS A 50 -11.04 -0.98 8.45
N LYS A 51 -11.02 -1.89 9.42
CA LYS A 51 -12.13 -2.05 10.37
C LYS A 51 -12.48 -0.72 11.05
N HIS A 52 -13.76 -0.56 11.37
CA HIS A 52 -14.25 0.62 12.06
C HIS A 52 -13.45 0.87 13.35
N GLY A 53 -12.96 2.09 13.52
CA GLY A 53 -12.08 2.46 14.64
C GLY A 53 -10.59 2.17 14.40
N TRP A 54 -10.18 1.71 13.22
CA TRP A 54 -8.78 1.49 12.85
C TRP A 54 -8.40 2.30 11.61
N TYR A 55 -7.18 2.81 11.59
CA TYR A 55 -6.56 3.57 10.51
C TYR A 55 -5.06 3.24 10.41
N GLY A 56 -4.35 3.98 9.55
CA GLY A 56 -2.91 3.89 9.45
C GLY A 56 -2.43 2.82 8.46
N VAL A 57 -1.12 2.61 8.42
CA VAL A 57 -0.51 1.62 7.52
C VAL A 57 -0.83 0.21 8.03
N ARG A 58 -1.52 -0.60 7.22
CA ARG A 58 -2.01 -1.93 7.59
C ARG A 58 -3.00 -1.93 8.78
N CYS A 59 -3.75 -0.85 8.95
CA CYS A 59 -4.81 -0.75 9.98
C CYS A 59 -4.31 -1.00 11.42
N LYS A 60 -3.08 -0.62 11.72
CA LYS A 60 -2.47 -0.84 13.05
C LYS A 60 -2.67 0.32 14.03
N GLU A 61 -3.22 1.43 13.57
CA GLU A 61 -3.47 2.61 14.39
C GLU A 61 -4.96 2.66 14.74
N LYS A 62 -5.32 2.94 16.00
CA LYS A 62 -6.72 3.06 16.41
C LYS A 62 -7.18 4.51 16.32
N CYS A 63 -8.31 4.75 15.66
CA CYS A 63 -8.96 6.07 15.61
C CYS A 63 -9.06 6.60 17.05
N PRO A 64 -8.64 7.85 17.32
CA PRO A 64 -8.92 8.44 18.61
C PRO A 64 -10.45 8.52 18.76
N ASP A 65 -10.99 7.86 19.79
CA ASP A 65 -12.44 7.84 20.12
C ASP A 65 -13.01 9.24 20.41
N ASN A 66 -12.17 10.26 20.50
CA ASN A 66 -12.56 11.66 20.74
C ASN A 66 -12.17 12.54 19.54
N ILE A 67 -12.87 12.38 18.42
CA ILE A 67 -13.04 13.49 17.48
C ILE A 67 -14.21 14.32 18.04
N HIS A 68 -13.90 15.51 18.54
CA HIS A 68 -14.86 16.42 19.17
C HIS A 68 -15.41 17.41 18.14
#